data_AF-A0A8J2MQ59-F1
#
_entry.id   AF-A0A8J2MQ59-F1
#
_cell.length_a   1.000
_cell.length_b   1.000
_cell.length_c   1.000
_cell.angle_alpha   90.00
_cell.angle_beta   90.00
_cell.angle_gamma   90.00
#
_symmetry.space_group_name_H-M   'P 1'
#
loop_
_entity.id
_entity.type
_entity.pdbx_description
1 polymer ?
#
loop_
_entity_poly.entity_id
_entity_poly.type
_entity_poly.pdbx_seq_one_letter_code
_entity_poly.pdbx_strand_id
1 'polypeptide(L)'
;MAESNKAGEIFNPTGNHQHIRYNPLKGEWVLVSPHRMKRPWGGQVEPSNDAEIPEYDPTNPLCPGNPRVEGKVTPKYDRTYSFVNDFPALLEDVPGPAASDDELFQMAEARGTCKVMCFHPKSNVTIALMKIDEIAEVIKQQVD
;
A
#
# COMPACT_ATOMS: atom_id res chain seq x y z
N MET A 1 -19.58 -36.52 -6.13
CA MET A 1 -19.45 -37.43 -4.98
C MET A 1 -19.59 -36.62 -3.71
N ALA A 2 -20.79 -36.59 -3.16
CA ALA A 2 -21.12 -36.19 -1.79
C ALA A 2 -21.75 -37.47 -1.18
N GLU A 3 -21.64 -37.83 0.10
CA GLU A 3 -21.27 -37.14 1.32
C GLU A 3 -20.57 -38.18 2.22
N SER A 4 -19.39 -37.88 2.77
CA SER A 4 -18.95 -38.53 4.01
C SER A 4 -19.09 -37.48 5.12
N ASN A 5 -20.34 -37.18 5.48
CA ASN A 5 -20.57 -36.45 6.72
C ASN A 5 -20.12 -37.41 7.84
N LYS A 6 -18.98 -37.13 8.49
CA LYS A 6 -18.64 -37.81 9.74
C LYS A 6 -19.76 -37.48 10.74
N ALA A 7 -20.73 -38.37 10.86
CA ALA A 7 -21.87 -38.19 11.73
C ALA A 7 -21.38 -37.94 13.17
N GLY A 8 -21.66 -36.75 13.70
CA GLY A 8 -21.38 -36.36 15.09
C GLY A 8 -20.24 -35.35 15.30
N GLU A 9 -19.43 -35.02 14.28
CA GLU A 9 -18.36 -34.03 14.44
C GLU A 9 -18.89 -32.61 14.10
N ILE A 10 -18.93 -31.73 15.11
CA ILE A 10 -19.35 -30.33 14.91
C ILE A 10 -18.25 -29.59 14.14
N PHE A 11 -18.64 -28.88 13.09
CA PHE A 11 -17.71 -28.04 12.34
C PHE A 11 -17.05 -26.99 13.25
N ASN A 12 -15.72 -27.05 13.35
CA ASN A 12 -14.91 -26.12 14.14
C ASN A 12 -14.00 -25.27 13.23
N PRO A 13 -14.41 -24.04 12.86
CA PRO A 13 -13.66 -23.17 11.96
C PRO A 13 -12.41 -22.53 12.60
N THR A 14 -12.29 -22.54 13.93
CA THR A 14 -11.16 -21.91 14.64
C THR A 14 -10.05 -22.90 14.95
N GLY A 15 -10.40 -24.15 15.22
CA GLY A 15 -9.43 -25.18 15.61
C GLY A 15 -8.82 -25.92 14.42
N ASN A 16 -9.65 -26.67 13.69
CA ASN A 16 -9.15 -27.79 12.89
C ASN A 16 -9.69 -27.87 11.47
N HIS A 17 -10.81 -27.24 11.13
CA HIS A 17 -11.45 -27.45 9.84
C HIS A 17 -11.15 -26.32 8.86
N GLN A 18 -10.47 -26.68 7.77
CA GLN A 18 -10.33 -25.80 6.61
C GLN A 18 -11.69 -25.47 6.00
N HIS A 19 -11.82 -24.24 5.51
CA HIS A 19 -13.03 -23.74 4.88
C HIS A 19 -12.69 -22.57 3.97
N ILE A 20 -13.64 -22.13 3.15
CA ILE A 20 -13.50 -20.91 2.34
C ILE A 20 -14.44 -19.82 2.87
N ARG A 21 -14.00 -18.57 2.81
CA ARG A 21 -14.82 -17.39 3.13
C ARG A 21 -14.89 -16.47 1.93
N TYR A 22 -16.08 -15.98 1.61
CA TYR A 22 -16.30 -15.07 0.50
C TYR A 22 -15.99 -13.63 0.90
N ASN A 23 -15.24 -12.92 0.06
CA ASN A 23 -15.02 -11.48 0.13
C ASN A 23 -15.98 -10.78 -0.86
N PRO A 24 -17.08 -10.18 -0.37
CA PRO A 24 -18.08 -9.56 -1.24
C PRO A 24 -17.60 -8.29 -1.92
N LEU A 25 -16.55 -7.62 -1.42
CA LEU A 25 -15.99 -6.42 -2.06
C LEU A 25 -15.23 -6.76 -3.35
N LYS A 26 -14.69 -7.98 -3.46
CA LYS A 26 -13.90 -8.43 -4.62
C LYS A 26 -14.56 -9.52 -5.45
N GLY A 27 -15.59 -10.18 -4.93
CA GLY A 27 -16.21 -11.32 -5.59
C GLY A 27 -15.40 -12.62 -5.50
N GLU A 28 -14.53 -12.74 -4.50
CA GLU A 28 -13.52 -13.80 -4.41
C GLU A 28 -13.70 -14.68 -3.17
N TRP A 29 -13.26 -15.94 -3.24
CA TRP A 29 -13.21 -16.85 -2.10
C TRP A 29 -11.78 -17.00 -1.57
N VAL A 30 -11.63 -16.94 -0.24
CA VAL A 30 -10.35 -17.09 0.47
C VAL A 30 -10.34 -18.40 1.24
N LEU A 31 -9.34 -19.24 1.01
CA LEU A 31 -9.10 -20.47 1.77
C LEU A 31 -8.53 -20.14 3.16
N VAL A 32 -9.17 -20.67 4.20
CA VAL A 32 -8.77 -20.59 5.60
C VAL A 32 -8.31 -21.96 6.06
N SER A 33 -7.05 -22.05 6.49
CA SER A 33 -6.41 -23.27 7.00
C SER A 33 -5.86 -23.04 8.42
N PRO A 34 -6.68 -23.21 9.49
CA PRO A 34 -6.34 -22.76 10.84
C PRO A 34 -5.06 -23.36 11.44
N HIS A 35 -4.72 -24.60 11.06
CA HIS A 35 -3.57 -25.32 11.58
C HIS A 35 -2.24 -24.99 10.84
N ARG A 36 -2.26 -24.10 9.83
CA ARG A 36 -1.11 -23.85 8.93
C ARG A 36 0.12 -23.30 9.64
N MET A 37 -0.06 -22.56 10.74
CA MET A 37 1.06 -22.02 11.54
C MET A 37 1.82 -23.09 12.35
N LYS A 38 1.28 -24.31 12.48
CA LYS A 38 1.98 -25.42 13.18
C LYS A 38 3.10 -26.04 12.35
N ARG A 39 3.22 -25.67 11.07
CA ARG A 39 4.29 -26.19 10.22
C ARG A 39 5.62 -25.58 10.66
N PRO A 40 6.68 -26.40 10.85
CA PRO A 40 7.99 -25.86 11.19
C PRO A 40 8.45 -24.90 10.09
N TRP A 41 8.89 -23.71 10.49
CA TRP A 41 9.48 -22.73 9.58
C TRP A 41 11.00 -22.83 9.63
N GLY A 42 11.61 -23.24 8.52
CA GLY A 42 13.06 -23.24 8.31
C GLY A 42 13.48 -22.40 7.11
N GLY A 43 12.59 -21.50 6.66
CA GLY A 43 12.82 -20.62 5.51
C GLY A 43 13.41 -19.28 5.91
N GLN A 44 13.23 -18.29 5.03
CA GLN A 44 13.69 -16.92 5.19
C GLN A 44 13.22 -16.29 6.52
N VAL A 45 14.10 -15.57 7.18
CA VAL A 45 13.77 -14.73 8.34
C VAL A 45 14.08 -13.30 7.94
N GLU A 46 13.08 -12.43 7.98
CA GLU A 46 13.29 -11.00 7.69
C GLU A 46 14.18 -10.38 8.79
N PRO A 47 15.14 -9.52 8.43
CA PRO A 47 15.92 -8.78 9.41
C PRO A 47 15.00 -7.78 10.15
N SER A 48 15.28 -7.53 11.43
CA SER A 48 14.68 -6.38 12.11
C SER A 48 15.25 -5.10 11.53
N ASN A 49 14.38 -4.11 11.29
CA ASN A 49 14.79 -2.80 10.81
C ASN A 49 14.90 -1.84 12.00
N ASP A 50 15.96 -2.01 12.79
CA ASP A 50 16.21 -1.24 14.02
C ASP A 50 17.13 -0.03 13.80
N ALA A 51 17.33 0.39 12.54
CA ALA A 51 18.17 1.54 12.25
C ALA A 51 17.54 2.83 12.80
N GLU A 52 18.31 3.60 13.56
CA GLU A 52 17.90 4.95 13.96
C GLU A 52 17.80 5.85 12.73
N ILE A 53 16.59 6.28 12.42
CA ILE A 53 16.32 7.25 11.36
C ILE A 53 16.47 8.65 11.98
N PRO A 54 17.30 9.55 11.41
CA PRO A 54 17.40 10.92 11.91
C PRO A 54 16.10 11.69 11.65
N GLU A 55 15.80 12.69 12.48
CA GLU A 55 14.62 13.56 12.23
C GLU A 55 14.69 14.23 10.85
N TYR A 56 15.90 14.60 10.43
CA TYR A 56 16.17 15.28 9.17
C TYR A 56 17.41 14.69 8.51
N ASP A 57 17.31 14.41 7.22
CA ASP A 57 18.41 13.95 6.39
C ASP A 57 18.61 14.97 5.25
N PRO A 58 19.78 15.63 5.15
CA PRO A 58 20.04 16.62 4.11
C PRO A 58 20.09 16.03 2.69
N THR A 59 20.16 14.71 2.56
CA THR A 59 20.18 13.99 1.27
C THR A 59 18.80 13.47 0.85
N ASN A 60 17.83 13.45 1.77
CA ASN A 60 16.48 12.99 1.48
C ASN A 60 15.66 14.07 0.75
N PRO A 61 15.21 13.86 -0.50
CA PRO A 61 14.47 14.87 -1.26
C PRO A 61 13.08 15.19 -0.68
N LEU A 62 12.57 14.37 0.24
CA LEU A 62 11.28 14.57 0.90
C LEU A 62 11.36 15.49 2.13
N CYS A 63 12.56 15.73 2.65
CA CYS A 63 12.75 16.60 3.81
C CYS A 63 12.55 18.08 3.46
N PRO A 64 11.99 18.90 4.37
CA PRO A 64 11.76 20.32 4.14
C PRO A 64 13.06 21.08 3.78
N GLY A 65 13.03 21.85 2.70
CA GLY A 65 14.17 22.64 2.22
C GLY A 65 15.18 21.90 1.35
N ASN A 66 15.02 20.60 1.12
CA ASN A 66 15.97 19.82 0.32
C ASN A 66 15.67 19.89 -1.18
N PRO A 67 16.71 19.78 -2.04
CA PRO A 67 16.51 19.63 -3.47
C PRO A 67 15.88 18.26 -3.78
N ARG A 68 14.93 18.27 -4.72
CA ARG A 68 14.41 17.08 -5.38
C ARG A 68 15.22 16.76 -6.63
N VAL A 69 14.96 15.58 -7.19
CA VAL A 69 15.73 15.01 -8.30
C VAL A 69 15.70 15.91 -9.55
N GLU A 70 14.57 16.56 -9.85
CA GLU A 70 14.46 17.50 -10.99
C GLU A 70 14.96 18.92 -10.70
N GLY A 71 15.71 19.13 -9.61
CA GLY A 71 16.24 20.45 -9.23
C GLY A 71 15.22 21.40 -8.59
N LYS A 72 13.95 20.97 -8.42
CA LYS A 72 12.96 21.65 -7.58
C LYS A 72 13.42 21.59 -6.11
N VAL A 73 12.99 22.54 -5.29
CA VAL A 73 13.26 22.51 -3.84
C VAL A 73 11.97 22.19 -3.09
N THR A 74 12.01 21.20 -2.21
CA THR A 74 10.93 20.90 -1.29
C THR A 74 10.74 22.10 -0.35
N PRO A 75 9.56 22.72 -0.28
CA PRO A 75 9.31 23.86 0.61
C PRO A 75 9.65 23.54 2.06
N LYS A 76 9.90 24.58 2.86
CA LYS A 76 10.02 24.41 4.31
C LYS A 76 8.63 24.26 4.93
N TYR A 77 8.04 23.07 4.79
CA TYR A 77 6.72 22.74 5.33
C TYR A 77 6.81 22.31 6.80
N ASP A 78 5.74 22.54 7.56
CA ASP A 78 5.61 22.25 8.99
C ASP A 78 4.59 21.16 9.31
N ARG A 79 3.75 20.78 8.34
CA ARG A 79 2.71 19.73 8.45
C ARG A 79 2.82 18.72 7.30
N THR A 80 1.73 18.48 6.59
CA THR A 80 1.73 17.67 5.38
C THR A 80 2.24 18.47 4.20
N TYR A 81 2.75 17.79 3.18
CA TYR A 81 3.14 18.43 1.92
C TYR A 81 2.88 17.48 0.75
N SER A 82 2.17 17.96 -0.27
CA SER A 82 1.90 17.19 -1.49
C SER A 82 2.46 17.88 -2.72
N PHE A 83 2.99 17.07 -3.65
CA PHE A 83 3.53 17.55 -4.91
C PHE A 83 3.35 16.51 -6.03
N VAL A 84 3.35 16.97 -7.28
CA VAL A 84 3.36 16.08 -8.46
C VAL A 84 4.68 15.32 -8.50
N ASN A 85 4.59 13.99 -8.54
CA ASN A 85 5.73 13.08 -8.56
C ASN A 85 6.65 13.42 -9.73
N ASP A 86 7.95 13.47 -9.47
CA ASP A 86 8.98 13.73 -10.48
C ASP A 86 9.12 12.56 -11.49
N PHE A 87 8.68 11.35 -11.11
CA PHE A 87 8.64 10.16 -11.96
C PHE A 87 7.24 9.52 -11.94
N PRO A 88 6.24 10.16 -12.53
CA PRO A 88 4.86 9.71 -12.43
C PRO A 88 4.61 8.49 -13.32
N ALA A 89 3.80 7.53 -12.86
CA ALA A 89 3.39 6.37 -13.63
C ALA A 89 2.30 6.69 -14.68
N LEU A 90 1.59 7.80 -14.49
CA LEU A 90 0.56 8.31 -15.38
C LEU A 90 0.86 9.76 -15.74
N LEU A 91 0.57 10.11 -16.99
CA LEU A 91 0.65 11.47 -17.50
C LEU A 91 -0.77 11.94 -17.85
N GLU A 92 -1.05 13.23 -17.65
CA GLU A 92 -2.38 13.79 -17.89
C GLU A 92 -2.69 13.88 -19.38
N ASP A 93 -1.67 14.18 -20.18
CA ASP A 93 -1.78 14.31 -21.63
C ASP A 93 -0.80 13.38 -22.34
N VAL A 94 -1.33 12.25 -22.82
CA VAL A 94 -0.63 11.28 -23.68
C VAL A 94 -1.58 10.79 -24.77
N PRO A 95 -1.07 10.52 -25.99
CA PRO A 95 -1.86 9.91 -27.04
C PRO A 95 -2.40 8.54 -26.61
N GLY A 96 -3.67 8.28 -26.93
CA GLY A 96 -4.24 6.94 -26.77
C GLY A 96 -3.62 5.93 -27.75
N PRO A 97 -3.62 4.63 -27.42
CA PRO A 97 -3.23 3.60 -28.37
C PRO A 97 -4.20 3.56 -29.56
N ALA A 98 -3.73 3.05 -30.71
CA ALA A 98 -4.60 2.84 -31.86
C ALA A 98 -5.70 1.82 -31.53
N ALA A 99 -6.90 2.03 -32.07
CA ALA A 99 -7.97 1.05 -31.97
C ALA A 99 -7.54 -0.28 -32.62
N SER A 100 -7.83 -1.38 -31.94
CA SER A 100 -7.55 -2.74 -32.40
C SER A 100 -8.81 -3.56 -32.27
N ASP A 101 -9.15 -4.30 -33.33
CA ASP A 101 -10.25 -5.28 -33.34
C ASP A 101 -9.76 -6.69 -32.96
N ASP A 102 -8.49 -6.83 -32.58
CA ASP A 102 -7.91 -8.11 -32.14
C ASP A 102 -8.45 -8.49 -30.75
N GLU A 103 -9.04 -9.69 -30.65
CA GLU A 103 -9.65 -10.19 -29.40
C GLU A 103 -8.63 -10.57 -28.32
N LEU A 104 -7.38 -10.84 -28.69
CA LEU A 104 -6.31 -11.24 -27.76
C LEU A 104 -5.37 -10.09 -27.42
N PHE A 105 -5.16 -9.14 -28.35
CA PHE A 105 -4.23 -8.03 -28.21
C PHE A 105 -4.95 -6.68 -28.10
N GLN A 106 -5.62 -6.49 -26.97
CA GLN A 106 -6.35 -5.26 -26.65
C GLN A 106 -5.49 -4.25 -25.88
N MET A 107 -5.61 -2.98 -26.24
CA MET A 107 -4.98 -1.86 -25.54
C MET A 107 -6.02 -0.77 -25.28
N ALA A 108 -5.93 -0.11 -24.13
CA ALA A 108 -6.78 1.01 -23.76
C ALA A 108 -5.91 2.19 -23.29
N GLU A 109 -6.44 3.40 -23.43
CA GLU A 109 -5.76 4.58 -22.91
C GLU A 109 -5.70 4.58 -21.38
N ALA A 110 -4.62 5.15 -20.84
CA ALA A 110 -4.46 5.38 -19.41
C ALA A 110 -3.84 6.78 -19.22
N ARG A 111 -4.57 7.64 -18.50
CA ARG A 111 -4.15 9.02 -18.21
C ARG A 111 -4.40 9.32 -16.75
N GLY A 112 -3.63 10.25 -16.20
CA GLY A 112 -3.79 10.68 -14.83
C GLY A 112 -2.59 11.43 -14.30
N THR A 113 -2.61 11.68 -12.99
CA THR A 113 -1.55 12.40 -12.30
C THR A 113 -1.12 11.57 -11.09
N CYS A 114 0.18 11.58 -10.79
CA CYS A 114 0.71 10.93 -9.60
C CYS A 114 1.24 12.00 -8.66
N LYS A 115 0.74 12.03 -7.43
CA LYS A 115 1.25 12.92 -6.38
C LYS A 115 1.95 12.10 -5.30
N VAL A 116 2.99 12.68 -4.73
CA VAL A 116 3.61 12.22 -3.48
C VAL A 116 3.07 13.10 -2.35
N MET A 117 2.84 12.50 -1.18
CA MET A 117 2.43 13.22 0.02
C MET A 117 3.33 12.84 1.19
N CYS A 118 4.04 13.82 1.74
CA CYS A 118 4.74 13.71 3.01
C CYS A 118 3.74 13.94 4.15
N PHE A 119 3.69 13.04 5.13
CA PHE A 119 2.75 13.13 6.26
C PHE A 119 3.23 14.06 7.38
N HIS A 120 4.54 14.23 7.52
CA HIS A 120 5.15 14.99 8.60
C HIS A 120 6.54 15.49 8.15
N PRO A 121 7.04 16.65 8.63
CA PRO A 121 8.36 17.18 8.25
C PRO A 121 9.55 16.35 8.75
N LYS A 122 9.35 15.52 9.79
CA LYS A 122 10.38 14.64 10.36
C LYS A 122 10.32 13.24 9.77
N SER A 123 11.48 12.71 9.35
CA SER A 123 11.61 11.39 8.72
C SER A 123 11.44 10.22 9.70
N ASN A 124 11.65 10.46 10.99
CA ASN A 124 11.61 9.43 12.03
C ASN A 124 10.24 9.30 12.72
N VAL A 125 9.23 10.02 12.23
CA VAL A 125 7.86 9.95 12.75
C VAL A 125 7.00 9.12 11.82
N THR A 126 6.46 8.02 12.33
CA THR A 126 5.47 7.20 11.63
C THR A 126 4.06 7.57 12.11
N ILE A 127 3.02 7.20 11.36
CA ILE A 127 1.61 7.50 11.71
C ILE A 127 1.28 7.08 13.15
N ALA A 128 1.80 5.94 13.62
CA ALA A 128 1.54 5.44 14.97
C ALA A 128 2.13 6.31 16.10
N LEU A 129 3.10 7.17 15.78
CA LEU A 129 3.77 8.09 16.71
C LEU A 129 3.31 9.54 16.54
N MET A 130 2.50 9.84 15.52
CA MET A 130 1.95 11.18 15.30
C MET A 130 0.89 11.50 16.35
N LYS A 131 0.76 12.78 16.66
CA LYS A 131 -0.36 13.29 17.47
C LYS A 131 -1.65 13.23 16.65
N ILE A 132 -2.78 13.22 17.37
CA ILE A 132 -4.11 13.13 16.75
C ILE A 132 -4.36 14.32 15.80
N ASP A 133 -3.93 15.53 16.16
CA ASP A 133 -4.06 16.72 15.31
C ASP A 133 -3.18 16.64 14.06
N GLU A 134 -1.99 16.06 14.15
CA GLU A 134 -1.11 15.81 12.99
C GLU A 134 -1.74 14.77 12.04
N ILE A 135 -2.37 13.71 12.57
CA ILE A 135 -3.10 12.72 11.77
C ILE A 135 -4.33 13.34 11.10
N ALA A 136 -5.04 14.25 11.78
CA ALA A 136 -6.18 14.95 11.20
C ALA A 136 -5.79 15.77 9.95
N GLU A 137 -4.59 16.35 9.92
CA GLU A 137 -4.07 17.03 8.72
C GLU A 137 -3.79 16.07 7.57
N VAL A 138 -3.32 14.86 7.85
CA VAL A 138 -3.15 13.81 6.83
C VAL A 138 -4.50 13.46 6.20
N ILE A 139 -5.53 13.27 7.03
CA ILE A 139 -6.88 12.96 6.55
C ILE A 139 -7.44 14.12 5.72
N LYS A 140 -7.31 15.36 6.21
CA LYS A 140 -7.78 16.56 5.50
C LYS A 140 -7.15 16.66 4.11
N GLN A 141 -5.84 16.52 4.03
CA GLN A 141 -5.10 16.61 2.77
C GLN A 141 -5.41 15.47 1.77
N GLN A 142 -5.99 14.35 2.21
CA GLN A 142 -6.45 13.27 1.33
C GLN A 142 -7.84 13.54 0.71
N VAL A 143 -8.62 14.42 1.33
CA VAL A 143 -9.95 14.80 0.86
C VAL A 143 -9.89 16.02 -0.07
N ASP A 144 -8.86 16.86 0.09
CA ASP A 144 -8.55 18.03 -0.74
C ASP A 144 -7.93 17.65 -2.10
#